data_AF-A0A1V4Q4M0-F1
#
_entry.id   AF-A0A1V4Q4M0-F1
#
_cell.length_a   1.000
_cell.length_b   1.000
_cell.length_c   1.000
_cell.angle_alpha   90.00
_cell.angle_beta   90.00
_cell.angle_gamma   90.00
#
_symmetry.space_group_name_H-M   'P 1'
#
loop_
_entity.id
_entity.type
_entity.pdbx_description
1 polymer ?
#
loop_
_entity_poly.entity_id
_entity_poly.type
_entity_poly.pdbx_seq_one_letter_code
_entity_poly.pdbx_strand_id
1 'polypeptide(L)'
;MINLNLVDKYPVGPGTRVGEDPSIWNRTWAGYDPHATDAVNFEQNRGVWKIAHSKGNRERIATMSLSHVIKIIAEVDHIEDIPLHGGGVKQAVGAARILGPGDADYDRLIDTTIDPFRNPVRYLPDDASDSICLCGCGAELSRGRRWVPGHDQRALHDRVTQGWGSVERFIRWYDDEHRPQSAVH
;
A
#
# COMPACT_ATOMS: atom_id res chain seq x y z
N MET A 1 -3.86 -1.88 -2.72
CA MET A 1 -2.82 -2.84 -2.27
C MET A 1 -1.74 -3.04 -3.34
N ILE A 2 -0.53 -3.42 -2.92
CA ILE A 2 0.55 -3.88 -3.82
C ILE A 2 0.51 -5.41 -3.93
N ASN A 3 0.72 -5.96 -5.13
CA ASN A 3 0.86 -7.40 -5.35
C ASN A 3 2.21 -7.71 -5.99
N LEU A 4 2.88 -8.72 -5.45
CA LEU A 4 4.10 -9.33 -5.96
C LEU A 4 3.77 -10.69 -6.58
N ASN A 5 3.85 -10.80 -7.91
CA ASN A 5 3.59 -12.05 -8.63
C ASN A 5 4.86 -12.91 -8.62
N LEU A 6 4.78 -14.02 -7.91
CA LEU A 6 5.81 -15.03 -7.80
C LEU A 6 5.68 -16.08 -8.91
N VAL A 7 6.76 -16.84 -9.05
CA VAL A 7 6.81 -18.10 -9.80
C VAL A 7 7.14 -19.22 -8.81
N ASP A 8 7.11 -20.46 -9.25
CA ASP A 8 7.55 -21.59 -8.43
C ASP A 8 9.00 -21.40 -7.96
N LYS A 9 9.30 -21.91 -6.76
CA LYS A 9 10.65 -21.85 -6.18
C LYS A 9 11.73 -22.26 -7.18
N TYR A 10 12.78 -21.44 -7.27
CA TYR A 10 13.99 -21.76 -8.02
C TYR A 10 15.25 -21.35 -7.24
N PRO A 11 16.37 -22.07 -7.43
CA PRO A 11 17.63 -21.74 -6.77
C PRO A 11 18.24 -20.46 -7.36
N VAL A 12 18.89 -19.67 -6.51
CA VAL A 12 19.65 -18.47 -6.85
C VAL A 12 21.08 -18.67 -6.36
N GLY A 13 22.06 -18.21 -7.13
CA GLY A 13 23.48 -18.33 -6.79
C GLY A 13 24.34 -18.83 -7.95
N PRO A 14 25.66 -18.95 -7.70
CA PRO A 14 26.62 -19.45 -8.67
C PRO A 14 26.21 -20.83 -9.21
N GLY A 15 26.28 -21.01 -10.54
CA GLY A 15 25.92 -22.27 -11.19
C GLY A 15 24.42 -22.50 -11.41
N THR A 16 23.56 -21.55 -11.05
CA THR A 16 22.12 -21.58 -11.37
C THR A 16 21.83 -20.84 -12.69
N ARG A 17 20.66 -21.08 -13.29
CA ARG A 17 20.20 -20.40 -14.52
C ARG A 17 20.05 -18.87 -14.35
N VAL A 18 19.76 -18.42 -13.14
CA VAL A 18 19.49 -17.00 -12.82
C VAL A 18 20.74 -16.24 -12.35
N GLY A 19 21.80 -16.96 -11.96
CA GLY A 19 23.02 -16.36 -11.44
C GLY A 19 22.91 -15.94 -9.98
N GLU A 20 23.86 -15.11 -9.53
CA GLU A 20 23.93 -14.60 -8.16
C GLU A 20 22.78 -13.63 -7.84
N ASP A 21 22.40 -13.55 -6.56
CA ASP A 21 21.46 -12.52 -6.10
C ASP A 21 22.10 -11.14 -6.29
N PRO A 22 21.48 -10.22 -7.05
CA PRO A 22 22.06 -8.90 -7.26
C PRO A 22 22.07 -8.01 -6.01
N SER A 23 21.35 -8.38 -4.94
CA SER A 23 21.26 -7.58 -3.72
C SER A 23 22.14 -8.10 -2.59
N ILE A 24 22.36 -7.23 -1.59
CA ILE A 24 23.08 -7.55 -0.36
C ILE A 24 22.43 -8.65 0.50
N TRP A 25 21.22 -9.10 0.15
CA TRP A 25 20.53 -10.16 0.88
C TRP A 25 21.12 -11.55 0.61
N ASN A 26 21.89 -11.71 -0.47
CA ASN A 26 22.59 -12.96 -0.80
C ASN A 26 21.67 -14.20 -0.74
N ARG A 27 20.47 -14.08 -1.32
CA ARG A 27 19.48 -15.15 -1.33
C ARG A 27 20.00 -16.37 -2.09
N THR A 28 19.66 -17.54 -1.57
CA THR A 28 19.99 -18.84 -2.20
C THR A 28 18.82 -19.42 -3.01
N TRP A 29 17.65 -18.79 -2.95
CA TRP A 29 16.46 -19.14 -3.72
C TRP A 29 15.51 -17.94 -3.85
N ALA A 30 14.56 -18.04 -4.78
CA ALA A 30 13.44 -17.10 -4.91
C ALA A 30 12.23 -17.84 -5.48
N GLY A 31 11.06 -17.19 -5.52
CA GLY A 31 9.79 -17.81 -5.88
C GLY A 31 9.05 -18.36 -4.66
N TYR A 32 7.90 -18.99 -4.88
CA TYR A 32 7.05 -19.54 -3.83
C TYR A 32 7.42 -20.99 -3.52
N ASP A 33 7.68 -21.29 -2.25
CA ASP A 33 7.88 -22.64 -1.74
C ASP A 33 6.63 -23.09 -0.95
N PRO A 34 5.87 -24.09 -1.43
CA PRO A 34 4.68 -24.58 -0.73
C PRO A 34 4.99 -25.28 0.61
N HIS A 35 6.26 -25.60 0.87
CA HIS A 35 6.70 -26.21 2.13
C HIS A 35 7.28 -25.19 3.11
N ALA A 36 7.49 -23.94 2.69
CA ALA A 36 7.90 -22.86 3.57
C ALA A 36 6.69 -22.14 4.15
N THR A 37 6.86 -21.54 5.32
CA THR A 37 5.83 -20.70 5.93
C THR A 37 5.64 -19.41 5.15
N ASP A 38 4.49 -18.77 5.30
CA ASP A 38 4.19 -17.48 4.65
C ASP A 38 5.21 -16.40 5.03
N ALA A 39 5.69 -16.39 6.28
CA ALA A 39 6.73 -15.47 6.72
C ALA A 39 8.07 -15.71 6.01
N VAL A 40 8.46 -16.97 5.82
CA VAL A 40 9.69 -17.32 5.08
C VAL A 40 9.55 -16.97 3.60
N ASN A 41 8.43 -17.32 2.97
CA ASN A 41 8.16 -16.94 1.59
C ASN A 41 8.11 -15.42 1.42
N PHE A 42 7.52 -14.70 2.38
CA PHE A 42 7.47 -13.24 2.35
C PHE A 42 8.87 -12.65 2.44
N GLU A 43 9.65 -13.01 3.45
CA GLU A 43 11.00 -12.45 3.63
C GLU A 43 11.89 -12.69 2.41
N GLN A 44 11.81 -13.89 1.82
CA GLN A 44 12.59 -14.23 0.65
C GLN A 44 12.24 -13.40 -0.60
N ASN A 45 10.97 -12.99 -0.74
CA ASN A 45 10.42 -12.46 -1.98
C ASN A 45 9.88 -11.02 -1.88
N ARG A 46 9.90 -10.39 -0.71
CA ARG A 46 9.31 -9.07 -0.47
C ARG A 46 9.99 -7.92 -1.21
N GLY A 47 11.14 -8.18 -1.85
CA GLY A 47 11.96 -7.11 -2.40
C GLY A 47 12.87 -7.48 -3.56
N VAL A 48 13.77 -6.54 -3.84
CA VAL A 48 14.59 -6.48 -5.05
C VAL A 48 13.72 -6.21 -6.28
N TRP A 49 12.71 -5.35 -6.06
CA TRP A 49 11.75 -4.89 -7.06
C TRP A 49 11.87 -3.39 -7.34
N LYS A 50 11.25 -2.91 -8.42
CA LYS A 50 11.05 -1.46 -8.61
C LYS A 50 9.70 -1.09 -8.04
N ILE A 51 9.68 -0.51 -6.84
CA ILE A 51 8.47 -0.06 -6.15
C ILE A 51 8.57 1.45 -5.99
N ALA A 52 7.57 2.20 -6.43
CA ALA A 52 7.60 3.65 -6.26
C ALA A 52 7.32 3.98 -4.79
N HIS A 53 8.28 4.55 -4.07
CA HIS A 53 8.15 4.98 -2.66
C HIS A 53 6.85 5.75 -2.38
N SER A 54 6.54 6.73 -3.22
CA SER A 54 5.36 7.58 -3.06
C SER A 54 4.02 6.83 -3.19
N LYS A 55 4.01 5.69 -3.89
CA LYS A 55 2.82 4.84 -4.02
C LYS A 55 2.83 3.72 -3.00
N GLY A 56 3.94 2.99 -2.87
CA GLY A 56 4.06 1.85 -1.97
C GLY A 56 3.81 2.21 -0.50
N ASN A 57 4.33 3.34 -0.02
CA ASN A 57 4.08 3.80 1.36
C ASN A 57 2.63 4.27 1.62
N ARG A 58 1.76 4.30 0.60
CA ARG A 58 0.33 4.59 0.76
C ARG A 58 -0.52 3.31 0.80
N GLU A 59 0.07 2.17 0.46
CA GLU A 59 -0.64 0.90 0.47
C GLU A 59 -0.64 0.35 1.88
N ARG A 60 -1.81 -0.07 2.38
CA ARG A 60 -1.94 -0.74 3.67
C ARG A 60 -1.62 -2.24 3.60
N ILE A 61 -1.87 -2.84 2.45
CA ILE A 61 -1.74 -4.28 2.22
C ILE A 61 -0.76 -4.56 1.08
N ALA A 62 0.09 -5.56 1.30
CA ALA A 62 0.88 -6.24 0.30
C ALA A 62 0.41 -7.68 0.16
N THR A 63 0.38 -8.18 -1.06
CA THR A 63 0.03 -9.56 -1.39
C THR A 63 1.12 -10.21 -2.21
N MET A 64 1.27 -11.53 -2.08
CA MET A 64 2.04 -12.33 -3.01
C MET A 64 1.13 -13.36 -3.67
N SER A 65 1.25 -13.49 -4.98
CA SER A 65 0.46 -14.44 -5.77
C SER A 65 1.34 -15.42 -6.52
N LEU A 66 0.84 -16.63 -6.72
CA LEU A 66 1.43 -17.64 -7.60
C LEU A 66 0.40 -17.96 -8.68
N SER A 67 0.80 -17.92 -9.95
CA SER A 67 -0.12 -18.12 -11.08
C SER A 67 -1.38 -17.23 -10.99
N HIS A 68 -1.20 -15.99 -10.50
CA HIS A 68 -2.27 -15.03 -10.27
C HIS A 68 -3.32 -15.41 -9.21
N VAL A 69 -2.99 -16.35 -8.32
CA VAL A 69 -3.79 -16.67 -7.13
C VAL A 69 -3.07 -16.15 -5.89
N ILE A 70 -3.74 -15.35 -5.06
CA ILE A 70 -3.14 -14.78 -3.83
C ILE A 70 -2.85 -15.88 -2.83
N LYS A 71 -1.63 -15.92 -2.31
CA LYS A 71 -1.13 -16.93 -1.36
C LYS A 71 -0.66 -16.35 -0.04
N ILE A 72 -0.18 -15.10 -0.04
CA ILE A 72 0.35 -14.45 1.16
C ILE A 72 -0.18 -13.04 1.20
N ILE A 73 -0.53 -12.57 2.40
CA ILE A 73 -1.09 -11.25 2.65
C ILE A 73 -0.35 -10.67 3.85
N ALA A 74 0.11 -9.43 3.73
CA ALA A 74 0.86 -8.75 4.76
C ALA A 74 0.38 -7.31 4.92
N GLU A 75 0.41 -6.82 6.16
CA GLU A 75 0.25 -5.41 6.47
C GLU A 75 1.57 -4.68 6.17
N VAL A 76 1.48 -3.64 5.37
CA VAL A 76 2.64 -2.81 4.98
C VAL A 76 2.90 -1.81 6.09
N ASP A 77 4.16 -1.75 6.54
CA ASP A 77 4.65 -0.70 7.42
C ASP A 77 5.30 0.40 6.59
N HIS A 78 6.27 0.02 5.74
CA HIS A 78 7.03 0.96 4.92
C HIS A 78 7.59 0.28 3.66
N ILE A 79 8.14 1.10 2.76
CA ILE A 79 9.00 0.65 1.65
C ILE A 79 10.44 1.03 1.96
N GLU A 80 11.34 0.05 1.94
CA GLU A 80 12.77 0.27 2.17
C GLU A 80 13.59 0.12 0.89
N ASP A 81 14.74 0.82 0.86
CA ASP A 81 15.72 0.69 -0.21
C ASP A 81 16.74 -0.41 0.10
N ILE A 82 16.92 -1.30 -0.86
CA ILE A 82 17.84 -2.43 -0.83
C ILE A 82 19.01 -2.15 -1.78
N PRO A 83 20.23 -1.98 -1.23
CA PRO A 83 21.43 -1.84 -2.04
C PRO A 83 21.70 -3.06 -2.92
N LEU A 84 22.21 -2.80 -4.12
CA LEU A 84 22.70 -3.83 -5.04
C LEU A 84 24.23 -3.90 -5.04
N HIS A 85 24.77 -5.10 -5.24
CA HIS A 85 26.22 -5.31 -5.35
C HIS A 85 26.85 -4.50 -6.50
N GLY A 86 26.14 -4.40 -7.63
CA GLY A 86 26.56 -3.62 -8.79
C GLY A 86 26.32 -2.11 -8.69
N GLY A 87 25.89 -1.61 -7.53
CA GLY A 87 25.49 -0.22 -7.31
C GLY A 87 24.03 0.06 -7.64
N GLY A 88 23.52 1.15 -7.06
CA GLY A 88 22.11 1.51 -7.12
C GLY A 88 21.26 0.81 -6.06
N VAL A 89 19.95 1.06 -6.12
CA VAL A 89 18.98 0.53 -5.15
C VAL A 89 17.77 -0.06 -5.85
N LYS A 90 17.18 -1.07 -5.21
CA LYS A 90 15.81 -1.52 -5.46
C LYS A 90 15.00 -1.41 -4.19
N GLN A 91 13.72 -1.73 -4.25
CA GLN A 91 12.82 -1.60 -3.11
C GLN A 91 12.37 -2.96 -2.59
N ALA A 92 12.05 -2.97 -1.30
CA ALA A 92 11.35 -4.05 -0.65
C ALA A 92 10.16 -3.52 0.15
N VAL A 93 9.15 -4.37 0.30
CA VAL A 93 8.06 -4.14 1.24
C VAL A 93 8.57 -4.50 2.64
N GLY A 94 8.57 -3.55 3.56
CA GLY A 94 8.69 -3.81 4.99
C GLY A 94 7.29 -4.11 5.54
N ALA A 95 7.07 -5.34 5.99
CA ALA A 95 5.79 -5.73 6.58
C ALA A 95 5.79 -5.50 8.10
N ALA A 96 4.71 -4.91 8.61
CA ALA A 96 4.44 -4.90 10.04
C ALA A 96 4.11 -6.31 10.53
N ARG A 97 3.30 -7.03 9.75
CA ARG A 97 2.78 -8.36 10.10
C ARG A 97 2.33 -9.15 8.88
N ILE A 98 2.55 -10.45 8.89
CA ILE A 98 1.92 -11.39 7.95
C ILE A 98 0.54 -11.77 8.51
N LEU A 99 -0.50 -11.62 7.69
CA LEU A 99 -1.88 -11.88 8.09
C LEU A 99 -2.21 -13.37 7.98
N GLY A 100 -3.14 -13.85 8.79
CA GLY A 100 -3.59 -15.24 8.81
C GLY A 100 -5.10 -15.37 9.01
N PRO A 101 -5.63 -16.61 9.12
CA PRO A 101 -7.06 -16.85 9.32
C PRO A 101 -7.64 -16.04 10.48
N GLY A 102 -8.78 -15.37 10.24
CA GLY A 102 -9.42 -14.46 11.19
C GLY A 102 -9.04 -12.99 11.05
N ASP A 103 -8.01 -12.66 10.26
CA ASP A 103 -7.78 -11.29 9.81
C ASP A 103 -8.71 -10.97 8.62
N ALA A 104 -9.44 -9.85 8.70
CA ALA A 104 -10.47 -9.52 7.71
C ALA A 104 -9.96 -9.45 6.25
N ASP A 105 -8.75 -8.94 6.02
CA ASP A 105 -8.16 -8.94 4.67
C ASP A 105 -7.65 -10.30 4.24
N TYR A 106 -7.18 -11.12 5.19
CA TYR A 106 -6.77 -12.49 4.89
C TYR A 106 -7.96 -13.30 4.39
N ASP A 107 -9.02 -13.37 5.20
CA ASP A 107 -10.22 -14.16 4.91
C ASP A 107 -10.91 -13.73 3.60
N ARG A 108 -10.74 -12.46 3.23
CA ARG A 108 -11.32 -11.88 2.01
C ARG A 108 -10.50 -12.13 0.75
N LEU A 109 -9.16 -12.11 0.84
CA LEU A 109 -8.27 -12.09 -0.33
C LEU A 109 -7.59 -13.42 -0.61
N ILE A 110 -7.38 -14.26 0.40
CA ILE A 110 -6.63 -15.51 0.22
C ILE A 110 -7.30 -16.40 -0.84
N ASP A 111 -6.49 -17.02 -1.70
CA ASP A 111 -6.92 -17.86 -2.81
C ASP A 111 -7.81 -17.20 -3.87
N THR A 112 -8.01 -15.88 -3.82
CA THR A 112 -8.67 -15.15 -4.90
C THR A 112 -7.76 -15.00 -6.12
N THR A 113 -8.37 -14.97 -7.31
CA THR A 113 -7.65 -14.78 -8.58
C THR A 113 -7.59 -13.29 -8.92
N ILE A 114 -6.45 -12.85 -9.42
CA ILE A 114 -6.24 -11.49 -9.94
C ILE A 114 -6.05 -11.54 -11.46
N ASP A 115 -6.43 -10.45 -12.15
CA ASP A 115 -6.23 -10.35 -13.60
C ASP A 115 -4.76 -10.60 -13.97
N PRO A 116 -4.44 -11.38 -15.02
CA PRO A 116 -3.06 -11.62 -15.44
C PRO A 116 -2.28 -10.35 -15.81
N PHE A 117 -0.98 -10.36 -15.55
CA PHE A 117 -0.05 -9.28 -15.90
C PHE A 117 1.38 -9.79 -15.99
N ARG A 118 2.21 -9.07 -16.75
CA ARG A 118 3.60 -9.50 -17.03
C ARG A 118 4.62 -9.00 -16.00
N ASN A 119 4.37 -7.87 -15.36
CA ASN A 119 5.34 -7.24 -14.47
C ASN A 119 5.23 -7.84 -13.05
N PRO A 120 6.29 -8.35 -12.41
CA PRO A 120 6.17 -8.95 -11.08
C PRO A 120 5.57 -8.03 -10.00
N VAL A 121 5.61 -6.71 -10.17
CA VAL A 121 4.92 -5.77 -9.27
C VAL A 121 3.70 -5.14 -9.94
N ARG A 122 2.55 -5.18 -9.26
CA ARG A 122 1.34 -4.49 -9.67
C ARG A 122 0.64 -3.84 -8.49
N TYR A 123 0.12 -2.63 -8.69
CA TYR A 123 -0.81 -2.02 -7.74
C TYR A 123 -2.23 -2.47 -8.11
N LEU A 124 -2.86 -3.19 -7.19
CA LEU A 124 -4.24 -3.62 -7.34
C LEU A 124 -5.17 -2.59 -6.69
N PRO A 125 -6.41 -2.48 -7.19
CA PRO A 125 -7.47 -1.90 -6.39
C PRO A 125 -7.50 -2.46 -4.99
N ASP A 126 -7.52 -1.56 -4.00
CA ASP A 126 -8.25 -1.89 -2.78
C ASP A 126 -9.72 -1.96 -3.20
N ASP A 127 -10.20 -3.18 -3.31
CA ASP A 127 -11.60 -3.57 -3.30
C ASP A 127 -12.27 -3.20 -1.97
N ALA A 128 -11.49 -2.99 -0.90
CA ALA A 128 -11.94 -2.50 0.41
C ALA A 128 -12.29 -1.00 0.46
N SER A 129 -12.65 -0.34 -0.65
CA SER A 129 -13.09 1.05 -0.56
C SER A 129 -14.36 1.33 -1.35
N ASP A 130 -15.46 0.75 -0.88
CA ASP A 130 -16.70 1.54 -0.78
C ASP A 130 -16.42 2.65 0.24
N SER A 131 -15.70 3.66 -0.20
CA SER A 131 -15.46 4.85 0.61
C SER A 131 -16.81 5.51 0.80
N ILE A 132 -17.31 5.53 2.02
CA ILE A 132 -18.51 6.31 2.33
C ILE A 132 -18.15 7.79 2.23
N CYS A 133 -19.03 8.58 1.61
CA CYS A 133 -18.80 10.01 1.46
C CYS A 133 -18.55 10.71 2.81
N LEU A 134 -17.43 11.45 2.90
CA LEU A 134 -17.02 12.16 4.12
C LEU A 134 -17.99 13.27 4.57
N CYS A 135 -18.99 13.63 3.76
CA CYS A 135 -20.03 14.53 4.22
C CYS A 135 -20.96 13.88 5.24
N GLY A 136 -20.94 12.54 5.38
CA GLY A 136 -21.79 11.78 6.29
C GLY A 136 -23.13 11.34 5.69
N CYS A 137 -23.32 11.44 4.37
CA CYS A 137 -24.60 11.07 3.73
C CYS A 137 -24.78 9.57 3.50
N GLY A 138 -23.79 8.73 3.85
CA GLY A 138 -23.85 7.29 3.64
C GLY A 138 -23.68 6.83 2.19
N ALA A 139 -23.49 7.75 1.23
CA ALA A 139 -23.32 7.38 -0.18
C ALA A 139 -21.98 6.67 -0.40
N GLU A 140 -22.05 5.52 -1.08
CA GLU A 140 -20.89 4.80 -1.57
C GLU A 140 -20.21 5.57 -2.70
N LEU A 141 -18.88 5.57 -2.70
CA LEU A 141 -18.08 6.27 -3.70
C LEU A 141 -17.25 5.30 -4.51
N SER A 142 -17.19 5.58 -5.82
CA SER A 142 -16.20 4.96 -6.70
C SER A 142 -14.79 5.17 -6.17
N ARG A 143 -13.96 4.13 -6.28
CA ARG A 143 -12.55 4.07 -5.88
C ARG A 143 -11.79 5.39 -6.01
N GLY A 144 -11.12 5.80 -4.93
CA GLY A 144 -10.24 6.97 -4.87
C GLY A 144 -10.96 8.32 -4.66
N ARG A 145 -12.29 8.34 -4.65
CA ARG A 145 -13.06 9.55 -4.28
C ARG A 145 -13.35 9.58 -2.79
N ARG A 146 -13.23 10.78 -2.21
CA ARG A 146 -13.59 11.06 -0.80
C ARG A 146 -14.94 11.76 -0.65
N TRP A 147 -15.44 12.31 -1.75
CA TRP A 147 -16.68 13.08 -1.80
C TRP A 147 -17.48 12.71 -3.05
N VAL A 148 -18.81 12.69 -2.91
CA VAL A 148 -19.70 12.88 -4.07
C VAL A 148 -19.41 14.27 -4.64
N PRO A 149 -19.41 14.49 -5.96
CA PRO A 149 -19.19 15.81 -6.54
C PRO A 149 -20.05 16.90 -5.87
N GLY A 150 -19.40 17.95 -5.36
CA GLY A 150 -20.04 19.09 -4.67
C GLY A 150 -20.39 18.86 -3.19
N HIS A 151 -20.24 17.64 -2.65
CA HIS A 151 -20.51 17.38 -1.24
C HIS A 151 -19.41 17.89 -0.30
N ASP A 152 -18.20 18.09 -0.78
CA ASP A 152 -17.10 18.73 -0.04
C ASP A 152 -17.47 20.17 0.35
N GLN A 153 -17.95 20.95 -0.62
CA GLN A 153 -18.40 22.31 -0.38
C GLN A 153 -19.60 22.35 0.55
N ARG A 154 -20.62 21.50 0.30
CA ARG A 154 -21.79 21.42 1.19
C ARG A 154 -21.39 21.06 2.63
N ALA A 155 -20.57 20.03 2.80
CA ALA A 155 -20.09 19.56 4.09
C ALA A 155 -19.31 20.63 4.87
N LEU A 156 -18.50 21.43 4.18
CA LEU A 156 -17.79 22.56 4.76
C LEU A 156 -18.77 23.65 5.21
N HIS A 157 -19.67 24.07 4.33
CA HIS A 157 -20.67 25.09 4.64
C HIS A 157 -21.58 24.68 5.80
N ASP A 158 -22.05 23.44 5.83
CA ASP A 158 -22.91 22.94 6.92
C ASP A 158 -22.20 23.04 8.27
N ARG A 159 -20.93 22.62 8.35
CA ARG A 159 -20.12 22.69 9.57
C ARG A 159 -19.78 24.12 9.97
N VAL A 160 -19.49 24.97 8.99
CA VAL A 160 -19.25 26.41 9.21
C VAL A 160 -20.51 27.09 9.76
N THR A 161 -21.68 26.82 9.18
CA THR A 161 -22.94 27.34 9.68
C THR A 161 -23.27 26.78 11.06
N GLN A 162 -23.02 25.49 11.31
CA GLN A 162 -23.26 24.88 12.62
C GLN A 162 -22.34 25.44 13.71
N GLY A 163 -21.06 25.65 13.42
CA GLY A 163 -20.07 26.10 14.42
C GLY A 163 -20.00 27.62 14.59
N TRP A 164 -20.15 28.39 13.50
CA TRP A 164 -19.93 29.84 13.48
C TRP A 164 -21.14 30.65 13.00
N GLY A 165 -22.20 29.99 12.51
CA GLY A 165 -23.41 30.63 11.98
C GLY A 165 -23.27 31.17 10.57
N SER A 166 -22.09 31.64 10.17
CA SER A 166 -21.83 32.13 8.81
C SER A 166 -20.37 31.97 8.39
N VAL A 167 -20.13 31.99 7.07
CA VAL A 167 -18.78 31.96 6.48
C VAL A 167 -17.95 33.17 6.91
N GLU A 168 -18.54 34.37 6.96
CA GLU A 168 -17.86 35.57 7.42
C GLU A 168 -17.35 35.42 8.85
N ARG A 169 -18.17 34.87 9.75
CA ARG A 169 -17.79 34.65 11.15
C ARG A 169 -16.70 33.60 11.30
N PHE A 170 -16.75 32.55 10.49
CA PHE A 170 -15.68 31.56 10.42
C PHE A 170 -14.36 32.18 9.97
N ILE A 171 -14.35 32.98 8.89
CA ILE A 171 -13.13 33.63 8.39
C ILE A 171 -12.55 34.58 9.43
N ARG A 172 -13.38 35.44 10.05
CA ARG A 172 -12.91 36.34 11.12
C ARG A 172 -12.27 35.59 12.28
N TRP A 173 -12.90 34.49 12.71
CA TRP A 173 -12.35 33.62 13.76
C TRP A 173 -11.01 33.00 13.33
N TYR A 174 -10.94 32.43 12.12
CA TYR A 174 -9.72 31.80 11.60
C TYR A 174 -8.56 32.80 11.51
N ASP A 175 -8.84 34.00 10.98
CA ASP A 175 -7.85 35.07 10.85
C ASP A 175 -7.37 35.57 12.20
N ASP A 176 -8.23 35.65 13.22
CA ASP A 176 -7.83 36.05 14.56
C ASP A 176 -7.00 34.95 15.27
N GLU A 177 -7.38 33.67 15.11
CA GLU A 177 -6.69 32.53 15.72
C GLU A 177 -5.33 32.25 15.06
N HIS A 178 -5.20 32.54 13.77
CA HIS A 178 -3.99 32.22 12.98
C HIS A 178 -3.28 33.47 12.47
N ARG A 179 -3.57 34.64 13.04
CA ARG A 179 -2.82 35.87 12.78
C ARG A 179 -1.35 35.59 13.11
N PRO A 180 -0.42 35.68 12.15
CA PRO A 180 1.00 35.54 12.46
C PRO A 180 1.38 36.64 13.45
N GLN A 181 2.08 36.27 14.53
CA GLN A 181 2.68 37.27 15.42
C GLN A 181 3.67 38.09 14.60
N SER A 182 3.32 39.34 14.32
CA SER A 182 4.26 40.29 13.73
C SER A 182 5.47 40.38 14.65
N ALA A 183 6.63 39.93 14.16
CA ALA A 183 7.90 40.18 14.80
C ALA A 183 8.08 41.70 14.90
N VAL A 184 8.01 42.22 16.12
CA VAL A 184 8.33 43.60 16.44
C VAL A 184 9.85 43.72 16.33
N HIS A 185 10.32 44.50 15.36
CA HIS A 185 11.68 45.03 15.32
C HIS A 185 11.74 46.34 16.11
#